data_AF-A0A6J4EJ09-F1
#
_entry.id   AF-A0A6J4EJ09-F1
#
_cell.length_a   1.000
_cell.length_b   1.000
_cell.length_c   1.000
_cell.angle_alpha   90.00
_cell.angle_beta   90.00
_cell.angle_gamma   90.00
#
_symmetry.space_group_name_H-M   'P 1'
#
loop_
_entity.id
_entity.type
_entity.pdbx_description
1 polymer ?
#
loop_
_entity_poly.entity_id
_entity_poly.type
_entity_poly.pdbx_seq_one_letter_code
_entity_poly.pdbx_strand_id
1 'polypeptide(L)'
;MVDKRGKRKNRPARKASLSLRSGRITLKQGNITLNALLAEEINPLKDETPLKWLLLTSEPVESLAQALRVIDIYTHRWRIEDFHKAWKTGAGAERQRMEEPDNLERMVSILSFVAVRLLQLRESFTLPQALRAQGLLKEAEHVESQSAETVLTQDECQLLGYLDKGKRKRKERTGSLQWAYMAIARLGGFMDSKRTGIASWGTLWEGWEALQSKLDGFLAAKDLMAQGIKI
;
A
#
# COMPACT_ATOMS: atom_id res chain seq x y z
N MET A 1 9.19 17.40 -7.15
CA MET A 1 10.30 16.75 -6.42
C MET A 1 11.06 17.82 -5.66
N VAL A 2 11.54 17.52 -4.46
CA VAL A 2 12.37 18.46 -3.66
C VAL A 2 13.77 17.84 -3.59
N ASP A 3 14.80 18.60 -3.99
CA ASP A 3 16.18 18.12 -3.89
C ASP A 3 16.69 18.19 -2.43
N LYS A 4 17.90 17.66 -2.19
CA LYS A 4 18.52 17.68 -0.85
C LYS A 4 18.74 19.10 -0.29
N ARG A 5 18.65 20.15 -1.12
CA ARG A 5 18.80 21.57 -0.76
C ARG A 5 17.46 22.29 -0.65
N GLY A 6 16.34 21.57 -0.74
CA GLY A 6 15.00 22.15 -0.63
C GLY A 6 14.45 22.77 -1.92
N LYS A 7 15.17 22.72 -3.05
CA LYS A 7 14.68 23.28 -4.32
C LYS A 7 13.60 22.39 -4.91
N ARG A 8 12.48 23.01 -5.27
CA ARG A 8 11.35 22.33 -5.93
C ARG A 8 11.61 22.26 -7.43
N LYS A 9 11.73 21.06 -7.98
CA LYS A 9 11.75 20.80 -9.42
C LYS A 9 10.47 20.09 -9.83
N ASN A 10 9.84 20.55 -10.91
CA ASN A 10 8.76 19.80 -11.53
C ASN A 10 9.35 18.58 -12.27
N ARG A 11 8.69 17.41 -12.18
CA ARG A 11 9.03 16.24 -12.99
C ARG A 11 7.78 15.83 -13.77
N PRO A 12 7.63 16.29 -15.03
CA PRO A 12 6.47 15.93 -15.83
C PRO A 12 6.45 14.43 -16.13
N ALA A 13 5.25 13.89 -16.34
CA ALA A 13 5.09 12.52 -16.81
C ALA A 13 5.69 12.38 -18.21
N ARG A 14 6.36 11.26 -18.48
CA ARG A 14 6.92 10.93 -19.79
C ARG A 14 6.83 9.43 -20.04
N LYS A 15 6.81 9.03 -21.31
CA LYS A 15 7.02 7.65 -21.72
C LYS A 15 8.53 7.41 -21.89
N ALA A 16 8.99 6.22 -21.52
CA ALA A 16 10.37 5.78 -21.69
C ALA A 16 10.36 4.41 -22.37
N SER A 17 11.20 4.24 -23.38
CA SER A 17 11.40 2.94 -24.04
C SER A 17 12.69 2.32 -23.53
N LEU A 18 12.66 1.03 -23.17
CA LEU A 18 13.83 0.34 -22.62
C LEU A 18 14.25 -0.79 -23.55
N SER A 19 15.56 -0.95 -23.70
CA SER A 19 16.18 -2.16 -24.22
C SER A 19 16.41 -3.14 -23.08
N LEU A 20 16.20 -4.44 -23.33
CA LEU A 20 16.46 -5.52 -22.38
C LEU A 20 17.54 -6.44 -22.94
N ARG A 21 18.53 -6.76 -22.10
CA ARG A 21 19.56 -7.76 -22.37
C ARG A 21 19.68 -8.67 -21.16
N SER A 22 19.86 -9.95 -21.38
CA SER A 22 20.01 -10.93 -20.31
C SER A 22 21.14 -11.90 -20.60
N GLY A 23 21.64 -12.55 -19.56
CA GLY A 23 22.66 -13.57 -19.69
C GLY A 23 23.04 -14.19 -18.36
N ARG A 24 23.78 -15.29 -18.43
CA ARG A 24 24.39 -15.93 -17.26
C ARG A 24 25.74 -15.29 -16.98
N ILE A 25 26.00 -14.97 -15.72
CA ILE A 25 27.25 -14.38 -15.26
C ILE A 25 27.83 -15.19 -14.11
N THR A 26 29.14 -15.10 -13.91
CA THR A 26 29.82 -15.68 -12.75
C THR A 26 30.54 -14.58 -11.99
N LEU A 27 30.20 -14.40 -10.72
CA LEU A 27 30.85 -13.41 -9.85
C LEU A 27 32.20 -13.95 -9.38
N LYS A 28 33.19 -13.05 -9.29
CA LYS A 28 34.54 -13.42 -8.82
C LYS A 28 34.52 -13.91 -7.37
N GLN A 29 33.73 -13.26 -6.53
CA GLN A 29 33.55 -13.64 -5.13
C GLN A 29 32.80 -14.97 -5.05
N GLY A 30 33.45 -16.01 -4.54
CA GLY A 30 32.85 -17.33 -4.34
C GLY A 30 32.57 -18.12 -5.62
N ASN A 31 33.00 -17.61 -6.80
CA ASN A 31 32.76 -18.23 -8.10
C ASN A 31 31.28 -18.60 -8.35
N ILE A 32 30.37 -17.73 -7.91
CA ILE A 32 28.92 -17.97 -7.91
C ILE A 32 28.36 -17.62 -9.30
N THR A 33 27.72 -18.60 -9.95
CA THR A 33 27.05 -18.41 -11.23
C THR A 33 25.56 -18.14 -11.02
N LEU A 34 25.04 -17.10 -11.68
CA LEU A 34 23.64 -16.67 -11.62
C LEU A 34 23.23 -15.95 -12.90
N ASN A 35 21.95 -15.58 -13.00
CA ASN A 35 21.44 -14.80 -14.12
C ASN A 35 21.54 -13.31 -13.84
N ALA A 36 21.71 -12.53 -14.90
CA ALA A 36 21.68 -11.08 -14.88
C ALA A 36 20.80 -10.53 -15.99
N LEU A 37 20.18 -9.39 -15.72
CA LEU A 37 19.33 -8.67 -16.64
C LEU A 37 19.67 -7.18 -16.61
N LEU A 38 19.94 -6.60 -17.77
CA LEU A 38 20.19 -5.19 -18.00
C LEU A 38 18.99 -4.57 -18.72
N ALA A 39 18.35 -3.60 -18.08
CA ALA A 39 17.37 -2.72 -18.69
C ALA A 39 17.96 -1.32 -18.83
N GLU A 40 18.00 -0.78 -20.05
CA GLU A 40 18.59 0.53 -20.33
C GLU A 40 17.68 1.35 -21.26
N GLU A 41 17.43 2.60 -20.88
CA GLU A 41 16.60 3.54 -21.63
C GLU A 41 17.19 3.84 -23.01
N ILE A 42 16.36 3.71 -24.04
CA ILE A 42 16.67 4.05 -25.42
C ILE A 42 16.30 5.51 -25.64
N ASN A 43 17.22 6.29 -26.22
CA ASN A 43 17.03 7.71 -26.55
C ASN A 43 16.51 8.56 -25.34
N PRO A 44 17.27 8.63 -24.23
CA PRO A 44 16.88 9.41 -23.07
C PRO A 44 16.74 10.89 -23.43
N LEU A 45 15.82 11.59 -22.76
CA LEU A 45 15.67 13.03 -22.92
C LEU A 45 16.94 13.76 -22.48
N LYS A 46 17.28 14.82 -23.22
CA LYS A 46 18.39 15.72 -22.86
C LYS A 46 18.15 16.26 -21.45
N ASP A 47 19.20 16.24 -20.63
CA ASP A 47 19.21 16.72 -19.24
C ASP A 47 18.39 15.90 -18.21
N GLU A 48 17.94 14.70 -18.57
CA GLU A 48 17.37 13.71 -17.64
C GLU A 48 18.33 12.53 -17.45
N THR A 49 18.41 12.01 -16.22
CA THR A 49 19.22 10.81 -15.95
C THR A 49 18.54 9.59 -16.60
N PRO A 50 19.23 8.84 -17.49
CA PRO A 50 18.63 7.68 -18.16
C PRO A 50 18.22 6.60 -17.17
N LEU A 51 17.08 5.95 -17.40
CA LEU A 51 16.69 4.76 -16.64
C LEU A 51 17.66 3.62 -16.96
N LYS A 52 18.27 3.06 -15.92
CA LYS A 52 19.19 1.93 -16.04
C LYS A 52 19.10 1.02 -14.83
N TRP A 53 18.79 -0.25 -15.05
CA TRP A 53 18.79 -1.29 -14.03
C TRP A 53 19.67 -2.46 -14.47
N LEU A 54 20.53 -2.92 -13.56
CA LEU A 54 21.21 -4.20 -13.66
C LEU A 54 20.71 -5.06 -12.49
N LEU A 55 19.96 -6.09 -12.82
CA LEU A 55 19.31 -6.98 -11.85
C LEU A 55 20.03 -8.32 -11.85
N LEU A 56 20.43 -8.77 -10.67
CA LEU A 56 20.98 -10.10 -10.43
C LEU A 56 19.87 -10.99 -9.89
N THR A 57 19.71 -12.18 -10.46
CA THR A 57 18.54 -13.02 -10.18
C THR A 57 18.83 -14.52 -10.29
N SER A 58 18.09 -15.31 -9.52
CA SER A 58 17.98 -16.76 -9.67
C SER A 58 16.98 -17.17 -10.77
N GLU A 59 16.07 -16.27 -11.13
CA GLU A 59 14.99 -16.54 -12.06
C GLU A 59 15.51 -16.78 -13.49
N PRO A 60 14.79 -17.54 -14.33
CA PRO A 60 15.10 -17.69 -15.75
C PRO A 60 15.12 -16.34 -16.49
N VAL A 61 15.98 -16.21 -17.50
CA VAL A 61 16.12 -14.96 -18.30
C VAL A 61 16.37 -15.21 -19.79
N GLU A 62 16.11 -16.41 -20.28
CA GLU A 62 16.44 -16.83 -21.66
C GLU A 62 15.50 -16.20 -22.69
N SER A 63 14.21 -16.07 -22.35
CA SER A 63 13.21 -15.45 -23.21
C SER A 63 12.85 -14.04 -22.78
N LEU A 64 12.33 -13.23 -23.71
CA LEU A 64 11.83 -11.89 -23.40
C LEU A 64 10.74 -11.93 -22.31
N ALA A 65 9.85 -12.93 -22.33
CA ALA A 65 8.80 -13.08 -21.32
C ALA A 65 9.38 -13.33 -19.92
N GLN A 66 10.41 -14.17 -19.82
CA GLN A 66 11.13 -14.42 -18.57
C GLN A 66 11.85 -13.16 -18.07
N ALA A 67 12.53 -12.45 -18.96
CA ALA A 67 13.18 -11.17 -18.67
C ALA A 67 12.18 -10.10 -18.16
N LEU A 68 11.03 -9.97 -18.83
CA LEU A 68 9.96 -9.06 -18.41
C LEU A 68 9.38 -9.45 -17.05
N ARG A 69 9.30 -10.74 -16.72
CA ARG A 69 8.87 -11.20 -15.39
C ARG A 69 9.83 -10.74 -14.30
N VAL A 70 11.14 -10.80 -14.53
CA VAL A 70 12.14 -10.30 -13.56
C VAL A 70 12.00 -8.79 -13.35
N ILE A 71 11.80 -8.04 -14.44
CA ILE A 71 11.53 -6.59 -14.36
C ILE A 71 10.26 -6.32 -13.55
N ASP A 72 9.18 -7.03 -13.86
CA ASP A 72 7.90 -6.91 -13.16
C ASP A 72 8.05 -7.19 -11.66
N ILE A 73 8.70 -8.29 -11.27
CA ILE A 73 9.03 -8.59 -9.86
C ILE A 73 9.78 -7.43 -9.21
N TYR A 74 10.81 -6.90 -9.86
CA TYR A 74 11.61 -5.82 -9.29
C TYR A 74 10.84 -4.50 -9.17
N THR A 75 9.87 -4.24 -10.07
CA THR A 75 9.02 -3.04 -9.96
C THR A 75 8.15 -3.04 -8.70
N HIS A 76 7.81 -4.23 -8.18
CA HIS A 76 7.06 -4.36 -6.92
C HIS A 76 7.91 -4.09 -5.67
N ARG A 77 9.25 -3.97 -5.79
CA ARG A 77 10.15 -3.66 -4.66
C ARG A 77 9.72 -2.40 -3.92
N TRP A 78 9.16 -1.40 -4.61
CA TRP A 78 8.77 -0.12 -4.01
C TRP A 78 7.64 -0.24 -2.97
N ARG A 79 6.91 -1.36 -2.96
CA ARG A 79 5.85 -1.63 -1.97
C ARG A 79 6.35 -1.58 -0.53
N ILE A 80 7.62 -1.91 -0.27
CA ILE A 80 8.21 -1.78 1.08
C ILE A 80 8.38 -0.31 1.50
N GLU A 81 8.60 0.61 0.57
CA GLU A 81 8.67 2.04 0.87
C GLU A 81 7.29 2.61 1.19
N ASP A 82 6.25 2.08 0.53
CA ASP A 82 4.86 2.36 0.91
C ASP A 82 4.56 1.82 2.31
N PHE A 83 5.06 0.63 2.68
CA PHE A 83 5.00 0.13 4.06
C PHE A 83 5.71 1.07 5.05
N HIS A 84 6.97 1.47 4.78
CA HIS A 84 7.69 2.41 5.65
C HIS A 84 6.92 3.70 5.86
N LYS A 85 6.30 4.24 4.81
CA LYS A 85 5.49 5.45 4.89
C LYS A 85 4.17 5.22 5.63
N ALA A 86 3.52 4.09 5.40
CA ALA A 86 2.32 3.69 6.13
C ALA A 86 2.62 3.50 7.62
N TRP A 87 3.79 2.99 7.99
CA TRP A 87 4.20 2.76 9.37
C TRP A 87 4.58 4.05 10.11
N LYS A 88 5.39 4.88 9.47
CA LYS A 88 5.85 6.16 10.06
C LYS A 88 4.78 7.23 10.02
N THR A 89 4.33 7.59 8.82
CA THR A 89 3.37 8.67 8.61
C THR A 89 1.95 8.25 8.94
N GLY A 90 1.54 7.05 8.51
CA GLY A 90 0.22 6.49 8.81
C GLY A 90 0.12 6.11 10.28
N ALA A 91 0.51 4.89 10.63
CA ALA A 91 0.43 4.29 11.96
C ALA A 91 1.10 5.10 13.08
N GLY A 92 1.93 6.09 12.74
CA GLY A 92 2.42 7.06 13.71
C GLY A 92 3.56 6.52 14.56
N ALA A 93 4.38 5.62 14.02
CA ALA A 93 5.53 5.07 14.73
C ALA A 93 6.44 6.17 15.30
N GLU A 94 6.65 7.26 14.57
CA GLU A 94 7.51 8.38 15.00
C GLU A 94 6.75 9.45 15.84
N ARG A 95 5.43 9.28 16.04
CA ARG A 95 4.60 10.15 16.91
C ARG A 95 4.47 9.64 18.34
N GLN A 96 4.93 8.41 18.61
CA GLN A 96 4.90 7.82 19.94
C GLN A 96 5.77 8.63 20.93
N ARG A 97 5.38 8.66 22.20
CA ARG A 97 6.02 9.45 23.27
C ARG A 97 6.32 8.63 24.53
N MET A 98 6.43 7.32 24.40
CA MET A 98 6.88 6.45 25.48
C MET A 98 8.32 6.83 25.87
N GLU A 99 8.58 6.90 27.17
CA GLU A 99 9.86 7.39 27.72
C GLU A 99 10.92 6.28 27.80
N GLU A 100 10.50 5.02 27.91
CA GLU A 100 11.40 3.86 27.97
C GLU A 100 11.57 3.18 26.59
N PRO A 101 12.80 2.82 26.17
CA PRO A 101 13.06 2.17 24.89
C PRO A 101 12.22 0.90 24.66
N ASP A 102 12.11 0.05 25.68
CA ASP A 102 11.36 -1.21 25.58
C ASP A 102 9.85 -0.98 25.36
N ASN A 103 9.30 0.09 25.95
CA ASN A 103 7.91 0.47 25.75
C ASN A 103 7.68 1.01 24.34
N LEU A 104 8.61 1.82 23.84
CA LEU A 104 8.58 2.34 22.48
C LEU A 104 8.68 1.19 21.46
N GLU A 105 9.60 0.25 21.66
CA GLU A 105 9.78 -0.92 20.79
C GLU A 105 8.49 -1.76 20.72
N ARG A 106 7.90 -2.10 21.86
CA ARG A 106 6.63 -2.86 21.91
C ARG A 106 5.52 -2.16 21.11
N MET A 107 5.33 -0.86 21.32
CA MET A 107 4.29 -0.10 20.64
C MET A 107 4.55 0.00 19.13
N VAL A 108 5.76 0.36 18.74
CA VAL A 108 6.14 0.53 17.33
C VAL A 108 6.09 -0.80 16.57
N SER A 109 6.38 -1.93 17.23
CA SER A 109 6.17 -3.27 16.67
C SER A 109 4.69 -3.56 16.40
N ILE A 110 3.77 -3.22 17.32
CA ILE A 110 2.31 -3.35 17.07
C ILE A 110 1.89 -2.47 15.88
N LEU A 111 2.36 -1.23 15.84
CA LEU A 111 2.05 -0.29 14.75
C LEU A 111 2.54 -0.78 13.39
N SER A 112 3.56 -1.64 13.33
CA SER A 112 4.02 -2.23 12.07
C SER A 112 2.94 -3.13 11.44
N PHE A 113 2.22 -3.91 12.24
CA PHE A 113 1.12 -4.75 11.76
C PHE A 113 -0.11 -3.92 11.41
N VAL A 114 -0.37 -2.85 12.16
CA VAL A 114 -1.43 -1.88 11.80
C VAL A 114 -1.11 -1.22 10.46
N ALA A 115 0.16 -0.88 10.19
CA ALA A 115 0.58 -0.32 8.91
C ALA A 115 0.33 -1.27 7.73
N VAL A 116 0.47 -2.59 7.94
CA VAL A 116 0.11 -3.60 6.95
C VAL A 116 -1.40 -3.58 6.65
N ARG A 117 -2.26 -3.45 7.68
CA ARG A 117 -3.72 -3.32 7.48
C ARG A 117 -4.05 -2.06 6.68
N LEU A 118 -3.41 -0.93 6.98
CA LEU A 118 -3.58 0.31 6.19
C LEU A 118 -3.13 0.13 4.74
N LEU A 119 -2.03 -0.58 4.51
CA LEU A 119 -1.53 -0.90 3.17
C LEU A 119 -2.52 -1.77 2.40
N GLN A 120 -3.03 -2.85 3.01
CA GLN A 120 -4.05 -3.73 2.41
C GLN A 120 -5.33 -2.96 2.07
N LEU A 121 -5.79 -2.09 2.97
CA LEU A 121 -6.94 -1.20 2.71
C LEU A 121 -6.68 -0.32 1.48
N ARG A 122 -5.53 0.37 1.39
CA ARG A 122 -5.20 1.21 0.22
C ARG A 122 -5.09 0.38 -1.07
N GLU A 123 -4.56 -0.83 -0.97
CA GLU A 123 -4.37 -1.71 -2.11
C GLU A 123 -5.67 -2.30 -2.64
N SER A 124 -6.68 -2.49 -1.80
CA SER A 124 -8.03 -2.88 -2.25
C SER A 124 -8.61 -1.92 -3.28
N PHE A 125 -8.14 -0.67 -3.31
CA PHE A 125 -8.50 0.33 -4.30
C PHE A 125 -7.46 0.52 -5.41
N THR A 126 -6.17 0.49 -5.08
CA THR A 126 -5.08 0.84 -6.02
C THR A 126 -4.57 -0.34 -6.85
N LEU A 127 -4.53 -1.55 -6.28
CA LEU A 127 -4.06 -2.74 -6.98
C LEU A 127 -4.98 -3.13 -8.16
N PRO A 128 -6.31 -3.11 -8.05
CA PRO A 128 -7.18 -3.38 -9.19
C PRO A 128 -6.96 -2.44 -10.39
N GLN A 129 -6.57 -1.18 -10.15
CA GLN A 129 -6.26 -0.23 -11.23
C GLN A 129 -4.98 -0.61 -11.96
N ALA A 130 -3.94 -1.00 -11.21
CA ALA A 130 -2.68 -1.46 -11.77
C ALA A 130 -2.87 -2.76 -12.57
N LEU A 131 -3.60 -3.73 -12.01
CA LEU A 131 -3.91 -5.00 -12.67
C LEU A 131 -4.69 -4.80 -13.97
N ARG A 132 -5.71 -3.93 -13.98
CA ARG A 132 -6.44 -3.58 -15.21
C ARG A 132 -5.57 -2.94 -16.27
N ALA A 133 -4.66 -2.05 -15.88
CA ALA A 133 -3.71 -1.42 -16.81
C ALA A 133 -2.76 -2.44 -17.47
N GLN A 134 -2.57 -3.60 -16.82
CA GLN A 134 -1.79 -4.74 -17.34
C GLN A 134 -2.65 -5.77 -18.09
N GLY A 135 -3.97 -5.57 -18.19
CA GLY A 135 -4.90 -6.53 -18.81
C GLY A 135 -5.31 -7.70 -17.92
N LEU A 136 -4.91 -7.70 -16.64
CA LEU A 136 -5.20 -8.75 -15.65
C LEU A 136 -6.57 -8.53 -15.00
N LEU A 137 -7.63 -8.71 -15.79
CA LEU A 137 -9.01 -8.38 -15.39
C LEU A 137 -9.53 -9.30 -14.29
N LYS A 138 -9.24 -10.60 -14.36
CA LYS A 138 -9.73 -11.59 -13.39
C LYS A 138 -9.13 -11.35 -12.00
N GLU A 139 -7.85 -11.03 -11.97
CA GLU A 139 -7.10 -10.69 -10.76
C GLU A 139 -7.62 -9.39 -10.15
N ALA A 140 -7.89 -8.38 -10.98
CA ALA A 140 -8.47 -7.11 -10.53
C ALA A 140 -9.85 -7.31 -9.89
N GLU A 141 -10.74 -8.07 -10.56
CA GLU A 141 -12.07 -8.40 -10.05
C GLU A 141 -12.00 -9.20 -8.75
N HIS A 142 -11.06 -10.15 -8.65
CA HIS A 142 -10.86 -10.92 -7.43
C HIS A 142 -10.50 -10.01 -6.25
N VAL A 143 -9.54 -9.09 -6.42
CA VAL A 143 -9.15 -8.13 -5.38
C VAL A 143 -10.32 -7.23 -4.96
N GLU A 144 -11.09 -6.71 -5.92
CA GLU A 144 -12.26 -5.87 -5.62
C GLU A 144 -13.40 -6.61 -4.91
N SER A 145 -13.48 -7.92 -5.12
CA SER A 145 -14.48 -8.79 -4.50
C SER A 145 -14.15 -9.17 -3.05
N GLN A 146 -12.95 -8.86 -2.56
CA GLN A 146 -12.53 -9.20 -1.20
C GLN A 146 -13.46 -8.56 -0.15
N SER A 147 -13.82 -9.36 0.86
CA SER A 147 -14.61 -8.91 2.01
C SER A 147 -13.79 -7.98 2.90
N ALA A 148 -14.44 -7.01 3.54
CA ALA A 148 -13.85 -6.17 4.58
C ALA A 148 -13.29 -7.02 5.74
N GLU A 149 -13.90 -8.17 6.02
CA GLU A 149 -13.49 -9.11 7.09
C GLU A 149 -12.13 -9.76 6.85
N THR A 150 -11.56 -9.63 5.64
CA THR A 150 -10.18 -10.06 5.36
C THR A 150 -9.15 -9.22 6.12
N VAL A 151 -9.50 -7.99 6.49
CA VAL A 151 -8.63 -7.05 7.20
C VAL A 151 -9.26 -6.58 8.51
N LEU A 152 -10.58 -6.42 8.57
CA LEU A 152 -11.33 -5.95 9.74
C LEU A 152 -11.94 -7.10 10.52
N THR A 153 -12.09 -6.91 11.83
CA THR A 153 -12.89 -7.78 12.70
C THR A 153 -14.37 -7.57 12.44
N GLN A 154 -15.20 -8.50 12.91
CA GLN A 154 -16.66 -8.39 12.78
C GLN A 154 -17.22 -7.14 13.49
N ASP A 155 -16.71 -6.81 14.67
CA ASP A 155 -17.12 -5.62 15.43
C ASP A 155 -16.71 -4.33 14.72
N GLU A 156 -15.49 -4.27 14.17
CA GLU A 156 -15.04 -3.15 13.33
C GLU A 156 -15.93 -2.99 12.08
N CYS A 157 -16.26 -4.08 11.39
CA CYS A 157 -17.14 -4.08 10.22
C CYS A 157 -18.54 -3.55 10.57
N GLN A 158 -19.14 -4.04 11.65
CA GLN A 158 -20.47 -3.65 12.09
C GLN A 158 -20.51 -2.17 12.47
N LEU A 159 -19.57 -1.73 13.30
CA LEU A 159 -19.47 -0.33 13.73
C LEU A 159 -19.20 0.60 12.54
N LEU A 160 -18.25 0.26 11.68
CA LEU A 160 -17.95 1.05 10.49
C LEU A 160 -19.16 1.15 9.54
N GLY A 161 -19.92 0.06 9.40
CA GLY A 161 -21.18 0.03 8.66
C GLY A 161 -22.20 1.04 9.19
N TYR A 162 -22.31 1.16 10.52
CA TYR A 162 -23.16 2.17 11.16
C TYR A 162 -22.63 3.60 10.92
N LEU A 163 -21.32 3.83 11.08
CA LEU A 163 -20.68 5.15 10.95
C LEU A 163 -20.69 5.71 9.51
N ASP A 164 -20.68 4.82 8.51
CA ASP A 164 -20.67 5.16 7.08
C ASP A 164 -22.07 5.15 6.45
N LYS A 165 -23.13 4.95 7.24
CA LYS A 165 -24.52 4.92 6.77
C LYS A 165 -24.87 6.21 6.02
N GLY A 166 -25.39 6.06 4.79
CA GLY A 166 -25.75 7.18 3.91
C GLY A 166 -24.60 7.86 3.17
N LYS A 167 -23.34 7.47 3.42
CA LYS A 167 -22.14 8.07 2.79
C LYS A 167 -21.55 7.20 1.67
N ARG A 168 -21.84 5.89 1.67
CA ARG A 168 -21.37 4.93 0.67
C ARG A 168 -21.73 5.35 -0.75
N LYS A 169 -20.75 5.34 -1.65
CA LYS A 169 -20.98 5.61 -3.09
C LYS A 169 -21.47 4.35 -3.81
N ARG A 170 -22.25 4.52 -4.90
CA ARG A 170 -22.81 3.40 -5.70
C ARG A 170 -21.75 2.40 -6.19
N LYS A 171 -20.54 2.89 -6.51
CA LYS A 171 -19.41 2.07 -7.00
C LYS A 171 -18.77 1.19 -5.92
N GLU A 172 -19.04 1.45 -4.64
CA GLU A 172 -18.46 0.72 -3.51
C GLU A 172 -19.39 -0.45 -3.17
N ARG A 173 -18.96 -1.69 -3.43
CA ARG A 173 -19.74 -2.89 -3.07
C ARG A 173 -19.91 -2.96 -1.55
N THR A 174 -21.13 -3.19 -1.07
CA THR A 174 -21.40 -3.32 0.37
C THR A 174 -20.58 -4.44 0.98
N GLY A 175 -19.89 -4.17 2.09
CA GLY A 175 -19.08 -5.15 2.80
C GLY A 175 -17.75 -5.52 2.13
N SER A 176 -17.37 -4.85 1.03
CA SER A 176 -16.06 -5.10 0.41
C SER A 176 -14.93 -4.37 1.12
N LEU A 177 -13.70 -4.84 0.94
CA LEU A 177 -12.51 -4.18 1.46
C LEU A 177 -12.33 -2.78 0.86
N GLN A 178 -12.71 -2.60 -0.41
CA GLN A 178 -12.71 -1.30 -1.07
C GLN A 178 -13.71 -0.32 -0.44
N TRP A 179 -14.89 -0.81 -0.01
CA TRP A 179 -15.82 -0.03 0.79
C TRP A 179 -15.20 0.35 2.15
N ALA A 180 -14.62 -0.62 2.85
CA ALA A 180 -14.00 -0.38 4.16
C ALA A 180 -12.89 0.68 4.07
N TYR A 181 -12.03 0.60 3.05
CA TYR A 181 -11.02 1.62 2.73
C TYR A 181 -11.64 3.02 2.60
N MET A 182 -12.68 3.15 1.79
CA MET A 182 -13.34 4.43 1.54
C MET A 182 -14.08 4.96 2.78
N ALA A 183 -14.71 4.08 3.54
CA ALA A 183 -15.41 4.43 4.78
C ALA A 183 -14.44 4.92 5.86
N ILE A 184 -13.31 4.22 6.06
CA ILE A 184 -12.24 4.64 6.95
C ILE A 184 -11.66 5.98 6.47
N ALA A 185 -11.36 6.12 5.18
CA ALA A 185 -10.87 7.37 4.63
C ALA A 185 -11.85 8.53 4.89
N ARG A 186 -13.16 8.33 4.69
CA ARG A 186 -14.19 9.34 5.01
C ARG A 186 -14.25 9.67 6.49
N LEU A 187 -14.07 8.68 7.36
CA LEU A 187 -14.01 8.90 8.81
C LEU A 187 -12.82 9.79 9.20
N GLY A 188 -11.71 9.69 8.45
CA GLY A 188 -10.56 10.59 8.53
C GLY A 188 -10.69 11.87 7.69
N GLY A 189 -11.88 12.24 7.21
CA GLY A 189 -12.11 13.50 6.48
C GLY A 189 -11.77 13.49 4.99
N PHE A 190 -11.64 12.32 4.36
CA PHE A 190 -11.39 12.23 2.91
C PHE A 190 -12.56 12.77 2.07
N MET A 191 -12.31 13.87 1.35
CA MET A 191 -13.30 14.50 0.45
C MET A 191 -13.07 14.20 -1.04
N ASP A 192 -11.97 13.54 -1.40
CA ASP A 192 -11.64 13.19 -2.79
C ASP A 192 -11.63 14.40 -3.76
N SER A 193 -11.04 15.52 -3.34
CA SER A 193 -11.09 16.80 -4.08
C SER A 193 -10.52 16.75 -5.50
N LYS A 194 -9.60 15.80 -5.76
CA LYS A 194 -9.01 15.55 -7.09
C LYS A 194 -9.59 14.34 -7.80
N ARG A 195 -10.61 13.69 -7.24
CA ARG A 195 -11.30 12.51 -7.80
C ARG A 195 -10.35 11.36 -8.14
N THR A 196 -9.28 11.21 -7.38
CA THR A 196 -8.34 10.09 -7.52
C THR A 196 -8.86 8.84 -6.83
N GLY A 197 -9.72 9.02 -5.81
CA GLY A 197 -10.10 7.96 -4.89
C GLY A 197 -8.97 7.48 -3.98
N ILE A 198 -7.79 8.13 -4.01
CA ILE A 198 -6.61 7.74 -3.26
C ILE A 198 -6.45 8.68 -2.06
N ALA A 199 -6.83 8.20 -0.88
CA ALA A 199 -6.60 8.86 0.40
C ALA A 199 -5.11 8.85 0.77
N SER A 200 -4.68 9.90 1.48
CA SER A 200 -3.32 9.97 2.03
C SER A 200 -3.16 9.01 3.22
N TRP A 201 -1.91 8.64 3.54
CA TRP A 201 -1.63 7.82 4.72
C TRP A 201 -2.09 8.47 6.03
N GLY A 202 -1.96 9.80 6.15
CA GLY A 202 -2.43 10.54 7.32
C GLY A 202 -3.95 10.46 7.45
N THR A 203 -4.68 10.72 6.36
CA THR A 203 -6.15 10.61 6.31
C THR A 203 -6.65 9.20 6.65
N LEU A 204 -5.97 8.16 6.14
CA LEU A 204 -6.31 6.79 6.50
C LEU A 204 -6.05 6.49 7.98
N TRP A 205 -4.94 6.99 8.52
CA TRP A 205 -4.64 6.84 9.94
C TRP A 205 -5.66 7.55 10.82
N GLU A 206 -6.00 8.80 10.53
CA GLU A 206 -7.00 9.56 11.28
C GLU A 206 -8.34 8.83 11.31
N GLY A 207 -8.74 8.25 10.16
CA GLY A 207 -9.92 7.40 10.09
C GLY A 207 -9.80 6.09 10.88
N TRP A 208 -8.63 5.45 10.82
CA TRP A 208 -8.34 4.23 11.56
C TRP A 208 -8.41 4.46 13.07
N GLU A 209 -7.71 5.47 13.57
CA GLU A 209 -7.68 5.89 14.97
C GLU A 209 -9.08 6.28 15.45
N ALA A 210 -9.84 7.03 14.64
CA ALA A 210 -11.23 7.37 14.95
C ALA A 210 -12.16 6.15 15.01
N LEU A 211 -11.92 5.12 14.19
CA LEU A 211 -12.66 3.86 14.28
C LEU A 211 -12.33 3.12 15.58
N GLN A 212 -11.05 2.99 15.93
CA GLN A 212 -10.62 2.32 17.15
C GLN A 212 -11.17 3.02 18.40
N SER A 213 -11.09 4.36 18.47
CA SER A 213 -11.65 5.13 19.58
C SER A 213 -13.16 4.92 19.76
N LYS A 214 -13.92 4.77 18.65
CA LYS A 214 -15.35 4.47 18.71
C LYS A 214 -15.63 3.01 19.04
N LEU A 215 -14.71 2.13 18.68
CA LEU A 215 -14.79 0.70 18.98
C LEU A 215 -14.73 0.45 20.49
N ASP A 216 -13.93 1.22 21.24
CA ASP A 216 -13.90 1.14 22.71
C ASP A 216 -15.30 1.32 23.31
N GLY A 217 -16.05 2.34 22.88
CA GLY A 217 -17.41 2.58 23.33
C GLY A 217 -18.41 1.50 22.88
N PHE A 218 -18.24 0.99 21.66
CA PHE A 218 -19.05 -0.12 21.14
C PHE A 218 -18.84 -1.41 21.93
N LEU A 219 -17.58 -1.76 22.23
CA LEU A 219 -17.21 -2.94 23.00
C LEU A 219 -17.64 -2.82 24.47
N ALA A 220 -17.50 -1.64 25.07
CA ALA A 220 -18.00 -1.40 26.42
C ALA A 220 -19.52 -1.62 26.52
N ALA A 221 -20.29 -1.12 25.54
CA ALA A 221 -21.72 -1.35 25.50
C ALA A 221 -22.06 -2.84 25.29
N LYS A 222 -21.34 -3.51 24.40
CA LYS A 222 -21.51 -4.95 24.13
C LYS A 222 -21.24 -5.79 25.38
N ASP A 223 -20.22 -5.45 26.16
CA ASP A 223 -19.86 -6.14 27.41
C ASP A 223 -20.92 -5.95 28.51
N LEU A 224 -21.34 -4.71 28.77
CA LEU A 224 -22.42 -4.40 29.72
C LEU A 224 -23.71 -5.16 29.37
N MET A 225 -24.10 -5.20 28.09
CA MET A 225 -25.25 -5.98 27.63
C MET A 225 -25.07 -7.49 27.83
N ALA A 226 -23.87 -8.03 27.58
CA ALA A 226 -23.57 -9.44 27.80
C ALA A 226 -23.68 -9.85 29.29
N GLN A 227 -23.44 -8.90 30.19
CA GLN A 227 -23.62 -9.06 31.64
C GLN A 227 -25.07 -8.81 32.11
N GLY A 228 -26.00 -8.51 31.19
CA GLY A 228 -27.40 -8.24 31.50
C GLY A 228 -27.68 -6.84 32.04
N ILE A 229 -26.71 -5.92 31.96
CA ILE A 229 -26.85 -4.53 32.40
C ILE A 229 -27.58 -3.74 31.29
N LYS A 230 -28.66 -3.04 31.67
CA LYS A 230 -29.43 -2.21 30.74
C LYS A 230 -28.67 -0.90 30.43
N ILE A 231 -28.55 -0.58 29.14
CA ILE A 231 -27.91 0.64 28.60
C ILE A 231 -28.97 1.58 28.04
#